data_AF-A0A1D7UXF9-F1
#
_entry.id   AF-A0A1D7UXF9-F1
#
_cell.length_a   1.000
_cell.length_b   1.000
_cell.length_c   1.000
_cell.angle_alpha   90.00
_cell.angle_beta   90.00
_cell.angle_gamma   90.00
#
_symmetry.space_group_name_H-M   'P 1'
#
loop_
_entity.id
_entity.type
_entity.pdbx_description
1 polymer ?
#
loop_
_entity_poly.entity_id
_entity_poly.type
_entity_poly.pdbx_seq_one_letter_code
_entity_poly.pdbx_strand_id
1 'polypeptide(L)'
;MRKELSEKVKFPKTELELLPAHSGLLSYSDVMRAVRLISLPEEKLAKQIVFASVVGALRGFQERELKPFHTNHKYIFGELSSEILNTVKDVGSIDRISNEERIKILKDAFEFGIQKVYHLEWKLYTSKEIY
;
A
#
# COMPACT_ATOMS: atom_id res chain seq x y z
N MET A 1 33.28 23.01 18.14
CA MET A 1 32.74 23.16 16.77
C MET A 1 32.37 21.78 16.23
N ARG A 2 31.08 21.50 16.02
CA ARG A 2 30.59 20.32 15.27
C ARG A 2 29.43 20.76 14.36
N LYS A 3 29.80 21.27 13.20
CA LYS A 3 29.04 21.23 11.93
C LYS A 3 29.62 20.02 11.19
N GLU A 4 28.95 19.14 10.46
CA GLU A 4 27.63 19.00 9.84
C GLU A 4 27.32 17.47 9.88
N LEU A 5 26.08 17.02 9.75
CA LEU A 5 25.59 16.42 8.51
C LEU A 5 24.06 16.35 8.62
N SER A 6 23.41 17.49 8.38
CA SER A 6 21.99 17.53 7.98
C SER A 6 21.96 17.89 6.49
N GLU A 7 22.56 17.06 5.65
CA GLU A 7 22.32 17.15 4.22
C GLU A 7 20.99 16.45 3.93
N LYS A 8 19.93 17.25 3.90
CA LYS A 8 18.69 16.87 3.21
C LYS A 8 19.09 16.55 1.79
N VAL A 9 19.03 15.27 1.40
CA VAL A 9 19.22 14.82 0.02
C VAL A 9 18.26 15.63 -0.85
N LYS A 10 18.80 16.61 -1.58
CA LYS A 10 18.03 17.40 -2.54
C LYS A 10 18.01 16.60 -3.83
N PHE A 11 16.92 15.88 -4.06
CA PHE A 11 16.67 15.25 -5.35
C PHE A 11 16.64 16.34 -6.44
N PRO A 12 17.32 16.13 -7.57
CA PRO A 12 17.29 17.06 -8.69
C PRO A 12 15.86 17.17 -9.24
N LYS A 13 15.39 18.40 -9.49
CA LYS A 13 14.02 18.68 -9.96
C LYS A 13 13.62 17.88 -11.21
N THR A 14 14.60 17.52 -12.04
CA THR A 14 14.44 16.78 -13.29
C THR A 14 13.92 15.34 -13.10
N GLU A 15 14.16 14.72 -11.94
CA GLU A 15 13.62 13.37 -11.66
C GLU A 15 12.14 13.39 -11.25
N LEU A 16 11.64 14.54 -10.76
CA LEU A 16 10.23 14.69 -10.39
C LEU A 16 9.30 14.74 -11.61
N GLU A 17 9.80 15.17 -12.76
CA GLU A 17 9.04 15.24 -14.02
C GLU A 17 8.88 13.87 -14.69
N LEU A 18 9.73 12.90 -14.32
CA LEU A 18 9.61 11.50 -14.74
C LEU A 18 8.62 10.71 -13.87
N LEU A 19 8.22 11.27 -12.73
CA LEU A 19 7.15 10.69 -11.94
C LEU A 19 5.83 10.93 -12.68
N PRO A 20 4.98 9.90 -12.85
CA PRO A 20 3.71 10.06 -13.53
C PRO A 20 2.96 11.28 -12.96
N ALA A 21 2.36 12.12 -13.79
CA ALA A 21 1.66 13.34 -13.35
C ALA A 21 0.56 13.07 -12.31
N HIS A 22 0.10 11.81 -12.22
CA HIS A 22 -0.84 11.29 -11.24
C HIS A 22 -0.17 10.79 -9.95
N SER A 23 1.12 11.10 -9.73
CA SER A 23 1.90 10.76 -8.53
C SER A 23 1.53 11.60 -7.31
N GLY A 24 0.30 12.13 -7.25
CA GLY A 24 -0.21 12.86 -6.11
C GLY A 24 0.11 12.13 -4.80
N LEU A 25 0.55 12.90 -3.81
CA LEU A 25 0.90 12.35 -2.51
C LEU A 25 -0.36 11.74 -1.87
N LEU A 26 -0.27 10.49 -1.44
CA LEU A 26 -1.30 9.90 -0.60
C LEU A 26 -1.44 10.72 0.68
N SER A 27 -2.67 11.12 1.00
CA SER A 27 -2.91 11.86 2.23
C SER A 27 -2.67 10.95 3.43
N TYR A 28 -1.91 11.44 4.41
CA TYR A 28 -1.72 10.75 5.70
C TYR A 28 -3.07 10.44 6.37
N SER A 29 -4.07 11.32 6.23
CA SER A 29 -5.41 11.08 6.77
C SER A 29 -6.07 9.85 6.16
N ASP A 30 -5.88 9.64 4.86
CA ASP A 30 -6.48 8.53 4.12
C ASP A 30 -5.79 7.21 4.47
N VAL A 31 -4.47 7.24 4.60
CA VAL A 31 -3.70 6.10 5.12
C VAL A 31 -4.21 5.70 6.50
N MET A 32 -4.33 6.65 7.43
CA MET A 32 -4.81 6.35 8.78
C MET A 32 -6.27 5.89 8.79
N ARG A 33 -7.11 6.43 7.90
CA ARG A 33 -8.51 6.00 7.77
C ARG A 33 -8.61 4.57 7.25
N ALA A 34 -7.82 4.20 6.24
CA ALA A 34 -7.78 2.85 5.71
C ALA A 34 -7.24 1.84 6.74
N VAL A 35 -6.18 2.21 7.47
CA VAL A 35 -5.62 1.37 8.55
C VAL A 35 -6.65 1.14 9.68
N ARG A 36 -7.53 2.10 9.97
CA ARG A 36 -8.61 1.92 10.96
C ARG A 36 -9.72 0.97 10.51
N LEU A 37 -9.81 0.66 9.21
CA LEU A 37 -10.81 -0.27 8.67
C LEU A 37 -10.36 -1.73 8.74
N ILE A 38 -9.14 -1.99 9.21
CA ILE A 38 -8.54 -3.33 9.22
C ILE A 38 -8.08 -3.74 10.61
N SER A 39 -7.99 -5.04 10.82
CA SER A 39 -7.39 -5.61 12.03
C SER A 39 -5.90 -5.78 11.80
N LEU A 40 -5.08 -5.00 12.52
CA LEU A 40 -3.64 -5.12 12.41
C LEU A 40 -3.12 -6.34 13.20
N PRO A 41 -2.18 -7.11 12.65
CA PRO A 41 -1.52 -8.17 13.39
C PRO A 41 -0.62 -7.61 14.51
N GLU A 42 -0.33 -8.44 15.51
CA GLU A 42 0.58 -8.07 16.60
C GLU A 42 2.03 -8.04 16.12
N GLU A 43 2.42 -8.99 15.27
CA GLU A 43 3.77 -9.16 14.75
C GLU A 43 4.23 -7.95 13.92
N LYS A 44 5.43 -7.47 14.21
CA LYS A 44 5.99 -6.25 13.61
C LYS A 44 6.10 -6.34 12.10
N LEU A 45 6.63 -7.44 11.55
CA LEU A 45 6.78 -7.58 10.10
C LEU A 45 5.41 -7.72 9.43
N ALA A 46 4.54 -8.60 9.93
CA ALA A 46 3.19 -8.75 9.40
C ALA A 46 2.44 -7.40 9.35
N LYS A 47 2.59 -6.57 10.39
CA LYS A 47 2.01 -5.22 10.43
C LYS A 47 2.56 -4.32 9.31
N GLN A 48 3.85 -4.41 9.02
CA GLN A 48 4.46 -3.66 7.92
C GLN A 48 4.01 -4.16 6.54
N ILE A 49 3.83 -5.46 6.37
CA ILE A 49 3.35 -6.06 5.12
C ILE A 49 1.91 -5.61 4.85
N VAL A 50 1.04 -5.73 5.86
CA VAL A 50 -0.35 -5.24 5.78
C VAL A 50 -0.39 -3.73 5.54
N PHE A 51 0.51 -2.95 6.16
CA PHE A 51 0.59 -1.53 5.90
C PHE A 51 1.01 -1.23 4.45
N ALA A 52 2.03 -1.93 3.93
CA ALA A 52 2.51 -1.75 2.57
C ALA A 52 1.41 -2.01 1.53
N SER A 53 0.59 -3.04 1.74
CA SER A 53 -0.53 -3.33 0.84
C SER A 53 -1.67 -2.33 0.92
N VAL A 54 -1.98 -1.80 2.09
CA VAL A 54 -2.97 -0.71 2.23
C VAL A 54 -2.51 0.54 1.47
N VAL A 55 -1.22 0.89 1.58
CA VAL A 55 -0.64 2.00 0.83
C VAL A 55 -0.69 1.72 -0.67
N GLY A 56 -0.39 0.50 -1.10
CA GLY A 56 -0.54 0.05 -2.49
C GLY A 56 -1.98 0.16 -3.00
N ALA A 57 -2.96 -0.24 -2.20
CA ALA A 57 -4.36 -0.12 -2.57
C ALA A 57 -4.79 1.34 -2.72
N LEU A 58 -4.43 2.20 -1.76
CA LEU A 58 -4.70 3.63 -1.87
C LEU A 58 -4.06 4.23 -3.13
N ARG A 59 -2.86 3.76 -3.49
CA ARG A 59 -2.21 4.12 -4.75
C ARG A 59 -3.03 3.65 -5.97
N GLY A 60 -3.50 2.41 -5.98
CA GLY A 60 -4.36 1.89 -7.03
C GLY A 60 -5.67 2.68 -7.17
N PHE A 61 -6.29 3.08 -6.05
CA PHE A 61 -7.48 3.93 -6.07
C PHE A 61 -7.22 5.27 -6.74
N GLN A 62 -6.08 5.89 -6.41
CA GLN A 62 -5.67 7.14 -7.01
C GLN A 62 -5.39 7.02 -8.51
N GLU A 63 -4.70 5.97 -8.95
CA GLU A 63 -4.38 5.73 -10.36
C GLU A 63 -5.61 5.44 -11.21
N ARG A 64 -6.67 4.87 -10.60
CA ARG A 64 -7.95 4.59 -11.26
C ARG A 64 -9.01 5.65 -11.01
N GLU A 65 -8.65 6.75 -10.36
CA GLU A 65 -9.58 7.84 -10.01
C GLU A 65 -10.83 7.37 -9.23
N LEU A 66 -10.69 6.29 -8.48
CA LEU A 66 -11.74 5.68 -7.67
C LEU A 66 -11.71 6.22 -6.23
N LYS A 67 -12.88 6.37 -5.61
CA LYS A 67 -12.99 6.84 -4.21
C LYS A 67 -12.72 5.69 -3.22
N PRO A 68 -11.59 5.66 -2.49
CA PRO A 68 -11.22 4.51 -1.64
C PRO A 68 -12.24 4.19 -0.53
N PHE A 69 -12.95 5.21 -0.03
CA PHE A 69 -13.91 5.07 1.07
C PHE A 69 -15.37 5.02 0.62
N HIS A 70 -15.63 4.84 -0.67
CA HIS A 70 -16.98 4.58 -1.15
C HIS A 70 -17.51 3.28 -0.56
N THR A 71 -18.82 3.18 -0.34
CA THR A 71 -19.46 2.02 0.29
C THR A 71 -19.12 0.72 -0.45
N ASN A 72 -19.03 0.78 -1.77
CA ASN A 72 -18.73 -0.38 -2.63
C ASN A 72 -17.23 -0.66 -2.76
N HIS A 73 -16.34 0.15 -2.18
CA HIS A 73 -14.89 0.02 -2.36
C HIS A 73 -14.16 -0.32 -1.05
N LYS A 74 -14.66 0.22 0.07
CA LYS A 74 -13.99 0.14 1.37
C LYS A 74 -13.77 -1.29 1.90
N TYR A 75 -14.52 -2.28 1.38
CA TYR A 75 -14.37 -3.69 1.78
C TYR A 75 -13.00 -4.26 1.40
N ILE A 76 -12.36 -3.73 0.34
CA ILE A 76 -11.04 -4.14 -0.15
C ILE A 76 -10.00 -4.12 0.97
N PHE A 77 -10.04 -3.14 1.87
CA PHE A 77 -9.07 -3.05 2.96
C PHE A 77 -9.16 -4.26 3.89
N GLY A 78 -10.38 -4.73 4.21
CA GLY A 78 -10.59 -5.94 5.02
C GLY A 78 -10.11 -7.21 4.32
N GLU A 79 -10.35 -7.33 3.01
CA GLU A 79 -9.87 -8.45 2.20
C GLU A 79 -8.35 -8.49 2.15
N LEU A 80 -7.69 -7.36 1.88
CA LEU A 80 -6.23 -7.24 1.82
C LEU A 80 -5.57 -7.73 3.10
N SER A 81 -6.08 -7.28 4.25
CA SER A 81 -5.53 -7.70 5.54
C SER A 81 -5.69 -9.21 5.74
N SER A 82 -6.83 -9.79 5.36
CA SER A 82 -7.09 -11.22 5.57
C SER A 82 -6.25 -12.09 4.64
N GLU A 83 -6.15 -11.72 3.36
CA GLU A 83 -5.42 -12.47 2.33
C GLU A 83 -3.91 -12.44 2.57
N ILE A 84 -3.36 -11.28 2.94
CA ILE A 84 -1.93 -11.14 3.25
C ILE A 84 -1.55 -11.89 4.52
N LEU A 85 -2.40 -11.85 5.55
CA LEU A 85 -2.10 -12.58 6.77
C LEU A 85 -2.10 -14.09 6.53
N ASN A 86 -2.90 -14.58 5.59
CA ASN A 86 -2.87 -16.00 5.23
C ASN A 86 -1.59 -16.38 4.46
N THR A 87 -1.09 -15.52 3.58
CA THR A 87 0.18 -15.79 2.87
C THR A 87 1.42 -15.61 3.75
N VAL A 88 1.38 -14.72 4.74
CA VAL A 88 2.51 -14.48 5.66
C VAL A 88 2.63 -15.57 6.74
N LYS A 89 1.53 -16.23 7.15
CA LYS A 89 1.57 -17.34 8.10
C LYS A 89 2.46 -18.51 7.66
N ASP A 90 2.63 -18.69 6.35
CA ASP A 90 3.48 -19.74 5.76
C ASP A 90 4.96 -19.32 5.69
N VAL A 91 5.27 -18.03 5.88
CA VAL A 91 6.63 -17.52 5.95
C VAL A 91 7.14 -17.74 7.37
N GLY A 92 7.82 -18.86 7.59
CA GLY A 92 8.37 -19.26 8.89
C GLY A 92 9.23 -18.19 9.57
N SER A 93 9.53 -18.42 10.86
CA SER A 93 10.20 -17.52 11.82
C SER A 93 10.83 -16.25 11.22
N ILE A 94 10.05 -15.17 11.32
CA ILE A 94 10.30 -13.82 10.83
C ILE A 94 11.67 -13.24 11.25
N ASP A 95 12.24 -13.74 12.34
CA ASP A 95 13.51 -13.28 12.90
C ASP A 95 14.75 -13.67 12.06
N ARG A 96 14.58 -14.51 11.03
CA ARG A 96 15.69 -14.98 10.17
C ARG A 96 15.70 -14.40 8.75
N ILE A 97 14.77 -13.50 8.43
CA ILE A 97 14.64 -12.95 7.09
C ILE A 97 15.69 -11.86 6.86
N SER A 98 16.41 -11.92 5.74
CA SER A 98 17.38 -10.90 5.36
C SER A 98 16.71 -9.54 5.07
N ASN A 99 17.48 -8.46 5.12
CA ASN A 99 16.93 -7.13 4.76
C ASN A 99 16.47 -7.07 3.29
N GLU A 100 17.13 -7.78 2.38
CA GLU A 100 16.77 -7.82 0.97
C GLU A 100 15.44 -8.54 0.75
N GLU A 101 15.26 -9.71 1.37
CA GLU A 101 13.99 -10.45 1.35
C GLU A 101 12.88 -9.63 1.97
N ARG A 102 13.14 -8.94 3.08
CA ARG A 102 12.16 -8.05 3.71
C ARG A 102 11.73 -6.93 2.77
N ILE A 103 12.67 -6.27 2.08
CA ILE A 103 12.36 -5.22 1.10
C ILE A 103 11.50 -5.80 -0.03
N LYS A 104 11.86 -7.00 -0.52
CA LYS A 104 11.09 -7.68 -1.57
C LYS A 104 9.66 -7.96 -1.12
N ILE A 105 9.47 -8.56 0.06
CA ILE A 105 8.14 -8.86 0.60
C ILE A 105 7.28 -7.59 0.73
N LEU A 106 7.87 -6.48 1.19
CA LEU A 106 7.15 -5.21 1.31
C LEU A 106 6.76 -4.63 -0.06
N LYS A 107 7.61 -4.77 -1.07
CA LYS A 107 7.29 -4.37 -2.45
C LYS A 107 6.18 -5.23 -3.03
N ASP A 108 6.29 -6.55 -2.89
CA ASP A 108 5.29 -7.50 -3.38
C ASP A 108 3.92 -7.23 -2.73
N ALA A 109 3.90 -6.94 -1.43
CA ALA A 109 2.67 -6.57 -0.72
C ALA A 109 2.08 -5.25 -1.21
N PHE A 110 2.92 -4.25 -1.51
CA PHE A 110 2.49 -2.99 -2.10
C PHE A 110 1.86 -3.21 -3.49
N GLU A 111 2.53 -3.96 -4.37
CA GLU A 111 2.03 -4.29 -5.71
C GLU A 111 0.72 -5.08 -5.65
N PHE A 112 0.61 -6.03 -4.72
CA PHE A 112 -0.61 -6.77 -4.47
C PHE A 112 -1.79 -5.85 -4.12
N GLY A 113 -1.54 -4.82 -3.28
CA GLY A 113 -2.51 -3.79 -2.96
C GLY A 113 -3.06 -3.08 -4.20
N ILE A 114 -2.17 -2.68 -5.12
CA ILE A 114 -2.55 -2.04 -6.40
C ILE A 114 -3.41 -2.99 -7.24
N GLN A 115 -2.94 -4.23 -7.44
CA GLN A 115 -3.61 -5.23 -8.26
C GLN A 115 -5.02 -5.54 -7.75
N LYS A 116 -5.22 -5.55 -6.43
CA LYS A 116 -6.55 -5.77 -5.83
C LYS A 116 -7.55 -4.69 -6.23
N VAL A 117 -7.11 -3.42 -6.31
CA VAL A 117 -7.98 -2.32 -6.76
C VAL A 117 -8.26 -2.39 -8.25
N TYR A 118 -7.28 -2.80 -9.06
CA TYR A 118 -7.52 -3.01 -10.48
C TYR A 118 -8.55 -4.13 -10.72
N HIS A 119 -8.49 -5.19 -9.91
CA HIS A 119 -9.48 -6.26 -9.95
C HIS A 119 -10.87 -5.76 -9.51
N LEU A 120 -10.95 -4.91 -8.47
CA LEU A 120 -12.20 -4.25 -8.07
C LEU A 120 -12.81 -3.46 -9.23
N GLU A 121 -12.03 -2.57 -9.86
CA GLU A 121 -12.46 -1.75 -10.99
C GLU A 121 -13.07 -2.62 -12.09
N TRP A 122 -12.36 -3.68 -12.47
CA TRP A 122 -12.84 -4.63 -13.47
C TRP A 122 -14.15 -5.32 -13.06
N LYS A 123 -14.28 -5.71 -11.80
CA LYS A 123 -15.51 -6.32 -11.25
C LYS A 123 -16.68 -5.33 -11.26
N LEU A 124 -16.45 -4.07 -10.91
CA LEU A 124 -17.48 -3.03 -10.96
C LEU A 124 -17.92 -2.76 -12.41
N TYR A 125 -16.96 -2.71 -13.34
CA TYR A 125 -17.24 -2.51 -14.76
C TYR A 125 -18.12 -3.61 -15.34
N THR A 126 -17.76 -4.86 -15.05
CA THR A 126 -18.48 -6.03 -15.56
C THR A 126 -19.86 -6.24 -14.92
N SER A 127 -20.06 -5.79 -13.69
CA SER A 127 -21.36 -5.87 -12.98
C SER A 127 -22.33 -4.73 -13.32
N LYS A 128 -21.93 -3.74 -14.14
CA LYS A 128 -22.68 -2.50 -14.40
C LYS A 128 -22.97 -1.67 -13.14
N GLU A 129 -22.23 -1.88 -12.05
CA GLU A 129 -22.36 -1.12 -10.80
C GLU A 129 -21.53 0.18 -10.79
N ILE A 130 -20.94 0.55 -11.94
CA ILE A 130 -20.28 1.86 -12.10
C ILE A 130 -21.33 2.91 -12.48
N TYR A 131 -22.22 3.30 -11.57
CA TYR A 131 -22.89 4.62 -11.54
C TYR A 131 -23.51 4.87 -10.16
#